data_AF-W3VDS7-F1
#
_entry.id   AF-W3VDS7-F1
#
_cell.length_a   1.000
_cell.length_b   1.000
_cell.length_c   1.000
_cell.angle_alpha   90.00
_cell.angle_beta   90.00
_cell.angle_gamma   90.00
#
_symmetry.space_group_name_H-M   'P 1'
#
loop_
_entity.id
_entity.type
_entity.pdbx_description
1 polymer ?
#
loop_
_entity_poly.entity_id
_entity_poly.type
_entity_poly.pdbx_seq_one_letter_code
_entity_poly.pdbx_strand_id
1 'polypeptide(L)'
;MTDMIGFLVVITGYKTIAHARQGNYAAHRTWARFHTYAGFAIPVQRACQGLLFAVAMLIPLLPKSILQRFDYPSSDEAIHKAELGSQGLAVLLAGITSAIIVYRDVFRRPARREHAKPELN
;
A
#
# COMPACT_ATOMS: atom_id res chain seq x y z
N MET A 1 -3.13 3.15 -12.91
CA MET A 1 -3.00 3.53 -11.47
C MET A 1 -1.73 2.98 -10.82
N THR A 2 -1.25 1.78 -11.18
CA THR A 2 0.13 1.32 -10.90
C THR A 2 1.19 2.36 -11.31
N ASP A 3 0.85 3.19 -12.28
CA ASP A 3 1.71 4.21 -12.88
C ASP A 3 2.09 5.32 -11.89
N MET A 4 1.18 5.71 -10.97
CA MET A 4 1.50 6.73 -9.96
C MET A 4 2.45 6.21 -8.88
N ILE A 5 2.28 4.95 -8.45
CA ILE A 5 3.21 4.29 -7.52
C ILE A 5 4.57 4.11 -8.21
N GLY A 6 4.57 3.66 -9.47
CA GLY A 6 5.78 3.57 -10.29
C GLY A 6 6.51 4.91 -10.38
N PHE A 7 5.79 6.01 -10.61
CA PHE A 7 6.36 7.35 -10.64
C PHE A 7 6.98 7.75 -9.28
N LEU A 8 6.32 7.46 -8.16
CA LEU A 8 6.87 7.68 -6.82
C LEU A 8 8.13 6.85 -6.56
N VAL A 9 8.15 5.59 -6.99
CA VAL A 9 9.32 4.70 -6.88
C VAL A 9 10.50 5.29 -7.68
N VAL A 10 10.25 5.79 -8.89
CA VAL A 10 11.29 6.45 -9.72
C VAL A 10 11.82 7.72 -9.04
N ILE A 11 10.94 8.60 -8.56
CA ILE A 11 11.36 9.86 -7.88
C ILE A 11 12.19 9.56 -6.63
N THR A 12 11.69 8.68 -5.78
CA THR A 12 12.35 8.33 -4.51
C THR A 12 13.68 7.62 -4.77
N GLY A 13 13.76 6.78 -5.81
CA GLY A 13 15.00 6.14 -6.25
C GLY A 13 16.02 7.14 -6.77
N TYR A 14 15.59 8.07 -7.62
CA TYR A 14 16.43 9.16 -8.12
C TYR A 14 17.02 9.99 -6.97
N LYS A 15 16.19 10.44 -6.01
CA LYS A 15 16.65 11.20 -4.85
C LYS A 15 17.63 10.41 -3.99
N THR A 16 17.38 9.12 -3.79
CA THR A 16 18.27 8.22 -3.04
C THR A 16 19.67 8.19 -3.67
N ILE A 17 19.75 8.04 -5.00
CA ILE A 17 21.02 8.01 -5.74
C ILE A 17 21.69 9.39 -5.77
N ALA A 18 20.93 10.45 -6.02
CA ALA A 18 21.45 11.81 -6.09
C ALA A 18 22.14 12.23 -4.79
N HIS A 19 21.54 11.92 -3.63
CA HIS A 19 22.15 12.24 -2.34
C HIS A 19 23.33 11.32 -1.98
N ALA A 20 23.35 10.07 -2.46
CA ALA A 20 24.52 9.20 -2.32
C ALA A 20 25.73 9.77 -3.08
N ARG A 21 25.53 10.26 -4.30
CA ARG A 21 26.59 10.89 -5.12
C ARG A 21 27.16 12.16 -4.50
N GLN A 22 26.36 12.87 -3.71
CA GLN A 22 26.79 14.08 -2.97
C GLN A 22 27.48 13.75 -1.63
N GLY A 23 27.62 12.48 -1.25
CA GLY A 23 28.12 12.08 0.07
C GLY A 23 27.17 12.41 1.23
N ASN A 24 25.93 12.85 0.95
CA ASN A 24 24.94 13.18 1.98
C ASN A 24 24.18 11.93 2.42
N TYR A 25 24.83 11.10 3.23
CA TYR A 25 24.29 9.83 3.70
C TYR A 25 23.07 9.98 4.64
N ALA A 26 22.91 11.13 5.29
CA ALA A 26 21.74 11.41 6.11
C ALA A 26 20.49 11.52 5.24
N ALA A 27 20.52 12.37 4.20
CA ALA A 27 19.43 12.50 3.25
C ALA A 27 19.21 11.21 2.45
N HIS A 28 20.28 10.54 2.01
CA HIS A 28 20.20 9.25 1.33
C HIS A 28 19.39 8.22 2.13
N ARG A 29 19.68 8.03 3.42
CA ARG A 29 18.96 7.07 4.27
C ARG A 29 17.47 7.40 4.40
N THR A 30 17.13 8.67 4.50
CA THR A 30 15.72 9.10 4.56
C THR A 30 14.99 8.77 3.26
N TRP A 31 15.57 9.11 2.11
CA TRP A 31 14.96 8.81 0.80
C TRP A 31 14.91 7.31 0.49
N ALA A 32 15.90 6.54 0.93
CA ALA A 32 15.90 5.08 0.79
C ALA A 32 14.73 4.44 1.56
N ARG A 33 14.38 4.96 2.75
CA ARG A 33 13.18 4.52 3.49
C ARG A 33 11.90 4.83 2.72
N PHE A 34 11.76 6.05 2.21
CA PHE A 34 10.60 6.42 1.38
C PHE A 34 10.48 5.57 0.12
N HIS A 35 11.60 5.27 -0.56
CA HIS A 35 11.63 4.38 -1.71
C HIS A 35 11.13 2.98 -1.35
N THR A 36 11.57 2.45 -0.21
CA THR A 36 11.12 1.16 0.30
C THR A 36 9.62 1.15 0.59
N TYR A 37 9.08 2.20 1.22
CA TYR A 37 7.63 2.28 1.46
C TYR A 37 6.82 2.44 0.17
N ALA A 38 7.30 3.22 -0.80
CA ALA A 38 6.67 3.34 -2.11
C ALA A 38 6.62 1.99 -2.84
N GLY A 39 7.70 1.22 -2.79
CA GLY A 39 7.74 -0.14 -3.31
C GLY A 39 6.80 -1.09 -2.56
N PHE A 40 6.68 -0.95 -1.24
CA PHE A 40 5.80 -1.78 -0.41
C PHE A 40 4.30 -1.56 -0.67
N ALA A 41 3.91 -0.43 -1.25
CA ALA A 41 2.52 -0.20 -1.65
C ALA A 41 2.03 -1.22 -2.71
N ILE A 42 2.93 -1.71 -3.57
CA ILE A 42 2.61 -2.68 -4.62
C ILE A 42 2.13 -4.03 -4.06
N PRO A 43 2.90 -4.73 -3.20
CA PRO A 43 2.43 -5.99 -2.62
C PRO A 43 1.19 -5.80 -1.74
N VAL A 44 1.05 -4.67 -1.03
CA VAL A 44 -0.18 -4.36 -0.28
C VAL A 44 -1.38 -4.26 -1.22
N GLN A 45 -1.24 -3.58 -2.36
CA GLN A 45 -2.29 -3.52 -3.38
C GLN A 45 -2.67 -4.91 -3.89
N ARG A 46 -1.68 -5.80 -4.10
CA ARG A 46 -1.95 -7.18 -4.53
C ARG A 46 -2.68 -7.98 -3.45
N ALA A 47 -2.32 -7.80 -2.18
CA ALA A 47 -3.04 -8.43 -1.06
C ALA A 47 -4.49 -7.93 -0.95
N CYS A 48 -4.72 -6.61 -1.04
CA CYS A 48 -6.07 -6.03 -1.03
C CYS A 48 -6.90 -6.51 -2.23
N GLN A 49 -6.30 -6.55 -3.43
CA GLN A 49 -6.95 -7.08 -4.62
C GLN A 49 -7.31 -8.57 -4.44
N GLY A 50 -6.39 -9.39 -3.93
CA GLY A 50 -6.66 -10.81 -3.66
C GLY A 50 -7.81 -11.02 -2.67
N LEU A 51 -7.87 -10.21 -1.61
CA LEU A 51 -8.98 -10.23 -0.65
C LEU A 51 -10.31 -9.88 -1.32
N LEU A 52 -10.35 -8.82 -2.13
CA LEU A 52 -11.58 -8.42 -2.84
C LEU A 52 -12.01 -9.48 -3.85
N PHE A 53 -11.07 -10.12 -4.55
CA PHE A 53 -11.36 -11.24 -5.45
C PHE A 53 -11.96 -12.44 -4.69
N ALA A 54 -11.39 -12.80 -3.55
CA ALA A 54 -11.91 -13.88 -2.72
C ALA A 54 -13.35 -13.57 -2.27
N VAL A 55 -13.61 -12.34 -1.82
CA VAL A 55 -14.96 -11.89 -1.47
C VAL A 55 -15.90 -11.95 -2.68
N ALA A 56 -15.47 -11.48 -3.84
CA ALA A 56 -16.27 -11.50 -5.07
C ALA A 56 -16.63 -12.93 -5.52
N MET A 57 -15.77 -13.92 -5.29
CA MET A 57 -16.07 -15.33 -5.58
C MET A 57 -17.06 -15.95 -4.58
N LEU A 58 -17.10 -15.45 -3.33
CA LEU A 58 -17.96 -15.99 -2.28
C LEU A 58 -19.37 -15.38 -2.28
N ILE A 59 -19.51 -14.10 -2.67
CA ILE A 59 -20.81 -13.41 -2.68
C ILE A 59 -21.88 -14.16 -3.50
N PRO A 60 -21.62 -14.66 -4.73
CA PRO A 60 -22.60 -15.40 -5.52
C PRO A 60 -23.14 -16.68 -4.85
N LEU A 61 -22.44 -17.23 -3.87
CA LEU A 61 -22.86 -18.42 -3.14
C LEU A 61 -23.93 -18.12 -2.08
N LEU A 62 -24.19 -16.84 -1.78
CA LEU A 62 -25.21 -16.44 -0.83
C LEU A 62 -26.63 -16.74 -1.35
N PRO A 63 -27.60 -17.00 -0.45
CA PRO A 63 -28.99 -17.17 -0.83
C PRO A 63 -29.52 -15.96 -1.62
N LYS A 64 -30.37 -16.22 -2.62
CA LYS A 64 -30.98 -15.18 -3.47
C LYS A 64 -31.67 -14.07 -2.67
N SER A 65 -32.28 -14.40 -1.53
CA SER A 65 -32.92 -13.43 -0.63
C SER A 65 -31.95 -12.38 -0.07
N ILE A 66 -30.69 -12.78 0.16
CA ILE A 66 -29.63 -11.86 0.61
C ILE A 66 -29.11 -11.05 -0.57
N LEU A 67 -28.85 -11.70 -1.71
CA LEU A 67 -28.35 -11.03 -2.92
C LEU A 67 -29.32 -9.94 -3.40
N GLN A 68 -30.63 -10.20 -3.37
CA GLN A 68 -31.66 -9.22 -3.72
C GLN A 68 -31.71 -8.04 -2.75
N ARG A 69 -31.39 -8.26 -1.47
CA ARG A 69 -31.35 -7.19 -0.46
C ARG A 69 -30.20 -6.20 -0.70
N PHE A 70 -29.14 -6.65 -1.36
CA PHE A 70 -27.98 -5.83 -1.70
C PHE A 70 -27.94 -5.40 -3.17
N ASP A 71 -29.07 -5.54 -3.90
CA ASP A 71 -29.19 -5.20 -5.32
C ASP A 71 -28.05 -5.78 -6.17
N TYR A 72 -27.77 -7.07 -5.94
CA TYR A 72 -26.63 -7.74 -6.59
C TYR A 72 -26.77 -7.66 -8.13
N PRO A 73 -25.71 -7.23 -8.84
CA PRO A 73 -25.78 -7.01 -10.28
C PRO A 73 -26.08 -8.30 -11.03
N SER A 74 -27.04 -8.23 -11.95
CA SER A 74 -27.51 -9.36 -12.76
C SER A 74 -27.20 -9.24 -14.25
N SER A 75 -26.67 -8.09 -14.70
CA SER A 75 -26.22 -7.87 -16.09
C SER A 75 -24.70 -7.78 -16.18
N ASP A 76 -24.15 -8.20 -17.32
CA ASP A 76 -22.70 -8.15 -17.58
C ASP A 76 -22.14 -6.73 -17.47
N GLU A 77 -22.90 -5.71 -17.90
CA GLU A 77 -22.50 -4.31 -17.76
C GLU A 77 -22.38 -3.89 -16.28
N ALA A 78 -23.32 -4.31 -15.45
CA ALA A 78 -23.32 -3.99 -14.02
C ALA A 78 -22.20 -4.73 -13.28
N ILE A 79 -21.91 -5.98 -13.67
CA ILE A 79 -20.78 -6.75 -13.15
C ILE A 79 -19.47 -6.06 -13.52
N HIS A 80 -19.28 -5.64 -14.78
CA HIS A 80 -18.06 -4.97 -15.21
C HIS A 80 -17.82 -3.64 -14.46
N LYS A 81 -18.88 -2.84 -14.22
CA LYS A 81 -18.79 -1.62 -13.41
C LYS A 81 -18.40 -1.93 -11.96
N ALA A 82 -18.95 -2.99 -11.37
CA ALA A 82 -18.61 -3.44 -10.02
C ALA A 82 -17.15 -3.92 -9.93
N GLU A 83 -16.65 -4.64 -10.92
CA GLU A 83 -15.25 -5.06 -11.00
C GLU A 83 -14.29 -3.87 -11.03
N LEU A 84 -14.55 -2.87 -11.89
CA LEU A 84 -13.77 -1.64 -11.94
C LEU A 84 -13.79 -0.89 -10.60
N GLY A 85 -14.96 -0.80 -9.97
CA GLY A 85 -15.12 -0.21 -8.64
C GLY A 85 -14.29 -0.96 -7.58
N SER A 86 -14.28 -2.28 -7.62
CA SER A 86 -13.50 -3.12 -6.70
C SER A 86 -11.99 -2.91 -6.88
N GLN A 87 -11.50 -2.74 -8.12
CA GLN A 87 -10.09 -2.43 -8.38
C GLN A 87 -9.71 -1.05 -7.81
N GLY A 88 -10.56 -0.05 -7.99
CA GLY A 88 -10.38 1.28 -7.39
C GLY A 88 -10.33 1.21 -5.86
N LEU A 89 -11.23 0.42 -5.25
CA LEU A 89 -11.26 0.20 -3.81
C LEU A 89 -9.99 -0.51 -3.30
N ALA A 90 -9.48 -1.52 -4.01
CA ALA A 90 -8.22 -2.17 -3.65
C ALA A 90 -7.06 -1.18 -3.62
N VAL A 91 -6.99 -0.25 -4.58
CA VAL A 91 -5.96 0.79 -4.62
C VAL A 91 -6.11 1.75 -3.44
N LEU A 92 -7.33 2.20 -3.15
CA LEU A 92 -7.59 3.10 -2.02
C LEU A 92 -7.18 2.45 -0.69
N LEU A 93 -7.61 1.21 -0.45
CA LEU A 93 -7.25 0.45 0.74
C LEU A 93 -5.73 0.30 0.86
N ALA A 94 -5.05 -0.01 -0.24
CA ALA A 94 -3.59 -0.13 -0.24
C ALA A 94 -2.88 1.18 0.07
N GLY A 95 -3.38 2.31 -0.45
CA GLY A 95 -2.89 3.63 -0.12
C GLY A 95 -3.04 3.95 1.37
N ILE A 96 -4.22 3.70 1.95
CA ILE A 96 -4.51 3.91 3.37
C ILE A 96 -3.61 3.03 4.24
N THR A 97 -3.52 1.73 3.96
CA THR A 97 -2.67 0.80 4.73
C THR A 97 -1.21 1.19 4.66
N SER A 98 -0.72 1.58 3.47
CA SER A 98 0.67 2.05 3.31
C SER A 98 0.91 3.35 4.08
N ALA A 99 -0.02 4.30 4.03
CA ALA A 99 0.07 5.55 4.80
C ALA A 99 0.11 5.31 6.32
N ILE A 100 -0.71 4.38 6.82
CA ILE A 100 -0.70 3.98 8.24
C ILE A 100 0.66 3.37 8.63
N ILE A 101 1.21 2.50 7.79
CA ILE A 101 2.53 1.90 8.03
C ILE A 101 3.61 2.97 8.09
N VAL A 102 3.64 3.89 7.11
CA VAL A 102 4.58 5.01 7.07
C VAL A 102 4.42 5.90 8.30
N TYR A 103 3.18 6.27 8.65
CA TYR A 103 2.90 7.10 9.81
C TYR A 103 3.41 6.45 11.10
N ARG A 104 3.11 5.16 11.31
CA ARG A 104 3.59 4.39 12.46
C ARG A 104 5.12 4.37 12.52
N ASP A 105 5.79 4.13 11.40
CA ASP A 105 7.23 3.92 11.36
C ASP A 105 8.04 5.21 11.48
N VAL A 106 7.51 6.31 10.93
CA VAL A 106 8.17 7.63 10.92
C VAL A 106 7.88 8.41 12.21
N PHE A 107 6.62 8.44 12.66
CA PHE A 107 6.21 9.29 13.78
C PHE A 107 6.09 8.56 15.12
N ARG A 108 5.94 7.22 15.10
CA ARG A 108 5.62 6.44 16.30
C ARG A 108 6.71 5.47 16.76
N ARG A 109 7.85 5.39 16.06
CA ARG A 109 8.99 4.62 16.57
C ARG A 109 9.69 5.42 17.68
N PRO A 110 9.78 4.90 18.92
CA PRO A 110 10.68 5.47 19.92
C PRO A 110 12.11 5.44 19.37
N ALA A 111 12.85 6.52 19.60
CA ALA A 111 14.24 6.62 19.18
C ALA A 111 15.01 5.42 19.72
N ARG A 112 15.47 4.54 18.84
CA ARG A 112 16.30 3.36 19.16
C ARG A 112 17.72 3.77 19.62
N ARG A 113 17.83 4.84 20.40
CA ARG A 113 19.07 5.42 20.93
C ARG A 113 19.33 5.04 22.39
N GLU A 114 18.39 4.43 23.11
CA GLU A 114 18.61 4.09 24.52
C GLU A 114 19.31 2.75 24.77
N HIS A 115 19.41 1.85 23.80
CA HIS A 115 20.03 0.53 23.99
C HIS A 115 21.53 0.47 23.66
N ALA A 116 22.17 1.60 23.41
CA ALA A 116 23.61 1.67 23.13
C ALA A 116 24.35 2.58 24.12
N LYS A 117 24.06 2.42 25.43
CA LYS A 117 25.05 2.76 26.45
C LYS A 117 25.83 1.48 26.76
N PRO A 118 27.02 1.26 26.19
CA PRO A 118 27.94 0.31 26.81
C PRO A 118 28.32 0.94 28.15
N GLU A 119 27.91 0.34 29.26
CA GLU A 119 28.55 0.62 30.53
C GLU A 119 30.02 0.20 30.37
N LEU A 120 30.88 1.20 30.22
CA LEU A 120 32.33 1.05 30.32
C LEU A 120 32.63 0.81 31.80
N ASN A 121 32.85 -0.46 32.16
CA ASN A 121 33.57 -0.85 33.36
C ASN A 121 35.05 -1.07 33.01
#